data_AF-Q840H7-F1
#
_entry.id   AF-Q840H7-F1
#
_cell.length_a   1.000
_cell.length_b   1.000
_cell.length_c   1.000
_cell.angle_alpha   90.00
_cell.angle_beta   90.00
_cell.angle_gamma   90.00
#
_symmetry.space_group_name_H-M   'P 1'
#
loop_
_entity.id
_entity.type
_entity.pdbx_description
1 polymer ?
#
loop_
_entity_poly.entity_id
_entity_poly.type
_entity_poly.pdbx_seq_one_letter_code
_entity_poly.pdbx_strand_id
1 'polypeptide(L)' 'MQIQGHYELQFEAVREAFAALFDDPQERGAALCIQVGGRTVVDLWAG' A
#
# COMPACT_ATOMS: atom_id res chain seq x y z
N MET A 1 -7.23 -9.90 -2.81
CA MET A 1 -6.75 -9.95 -1.40
C MET A 1 -7.22 -8.69 -0.67
N GLN A 2 -7.28 -8.69 0.67
CA GLN A 2 -7.64 -7.48 1.43
C GLN A 2 -6.38 -6.68 1.77
N ILE A 3 -6.36 -5.40 1.41
CA ILE A 3 -5.28 -4.48 1.79
C ILE A 3 -5.48 -4.03 3.23
N GLN A 4 -4.40 -4.10 4.00
CA GLN A 4 -4.35 -3.72 5.40
C GLN A 4 -3.38 -2.53 5.58
N GLY A 5 -3.55 -1.82 6.69
CA GLY A 5 -2.63 -0.78 7.11
C GLY A 5 -3.20 0.63 7.06
N HIS A 6 -2.29 1.60 6.98
CA HIS A 6 -2.55 3.02 7.11
C HIS A 6 -2.10 3.80 5.87
N TYR A 7 -2.86 4.80 5.49
CA TYR A 7 -2.44 5.82 4.55
C TYR A 7 -3.18 7.12 4.85
N GLU A 8 -2.53 8.25 4.62
CA GLU A 8 -3.23 9.54 4.61
C GLU A 8 -4.01 9.71 3.29
N LEU A 9 -5.19 10.33 3.35
CA LEU A 9 -6.10 10.46 2.19
C LEU A 9 -5.43 11.10 0.96
N GLN A 10 -4.51 12.04 1.18
CA GLN A 10 -3.73 12.68 0.10
C GLN A 10 -2.85 11.70 -0.70
N PHE A 11 -2.56 10.52 -0.15
CA PHE A 11 -1.80 9.44 -0.79
C PHE A 11 -2.69 8.26 -1.23
N GLU A 12 -4.00 8.45 -1.37
CA GLU A 12 -4.93 7.41 -1.84
C GLU A 12 -4.48 6.78 -3.17
N ALA A 13 -3.92 7.56 -4.09
CA ALA A 13 -3.39 7.05 -5.36
C ALA A 13 -2.28 5.99 -5.17
N VAL A 14 -1.49 6.09 -4.09
CA VAL A 14 -0.48 5.07 -3.75
C VAL A 14 -1.14 3.79 -3.28
N ARG A 15 -2.22 3.89 -2.49
CA ARG A 15 -3.01 2.73 -2.05
C ARG A 15 -3.67 2.01 -3.23
N GLU A 16 -4.21 2.75 -4.19
CA GLU A 16 -4.77 2.18 -5.43
C GLU A 16 -3.69 1.53 -6.31
N ALA A 17 -2.52 2.16 -6.46
CA ALA A 17 -1.41 1.56 -7.18
C ALA A 17 -0.87 0.28 -6.50
N PHE A 18 -0.80 0.27 -5.17
CA PHE A 18 -0.46 -0.91 -4.39
C PHE A 18 -1.51 -2.02 -4.57
N ALA A 19 -2.80 -1.67 -4.65
CA ALA A 19 -3.88 -2.61 -4.90
C ALA A 19 -3.74 -3.31 -6.26
N ALA A 20 -3.37 -2.56 -7.30
CA ALA A 20 -3.22 -3.07 -8.65
C ALA A 20 -2.10 -4.12 -8.79
N LEU A 21 -1.15 -4.19 -7.84
CA LEU A 21 -0.15 -5.28 -7.82
C LEU A 21 -0.82 -6.66 -7.73
N PHE A 22 -1.95 -6.74 -7.00
CA PHE A 22 -2.67 -7.98 -6.77
C PHE A 22 -3.65 -8.35 -7.90
N ASP A 23 -3.68 -7.57 -8.99
CA ASP A 23 -4.35 -7.97 -10.23
C ASP A 23 -3.54 -9.06 -10.98
N ASP A 24 -2.25 -9.21 -10.67
CA ASP A 24 -1.45 -10.35 -11.12
C ASP A 24 -1.79 -11.59 -10.26
N PRO A 25 -2.32 -12.68 -10.86
CA PRO A 25 -2.68 -13.90 -10.13
C PRO A 25 -1.47 -14.62 -9.51
N GLN A 26 -0.23 -14.28 -9.88
CA GLN A 26 0.98 -14.81 -9.26
C GLN A 26 1.41 -14.02 -8.03
N GLU A 27 0.87 -12.81 -7.80
CA GLU A 27 1.27 -12.02 -6.65
C GLU A 27 0.70 -12.59 -5.36
N ARG A 28 1.61 -12.90 -4.43
CA ARG A 28 1.28 -13.61 -3.18
C ARG A 28 1.32 -12.70 -1.97
N GLY A 29 1.99 -11.56 -2.04
CA GLY A 29 2.10 -10.63 -0.94
C GLY A 29 3.07 -9.49 -1.22
N ALA A 30 2.76 -8.33 -0.66
CA ALA A 30 3.59 -7.13 -0.74
C ALA A 30 3.41 -6.27 0.52
N ALA A 31 4.39 -5.42 0.80
CA ALA A 31 4.30 -4.39 1.83
C ALA A 31 5.01 -3.12 1.37
N LEU A 32 4.51 -1.96 1.79
CA LEU A 32 5.01 -0.64 1.40
C LEU A 32 4.91 0.34 2.58
N CYS A 33 6.04 0.95 2.95
CA CYS A 33 6.10 2.02 3.94
C CYS A 33 6.75 3.27 3.34
N ILE A 34 6.10 4.42 3.45
CA ILE A 34 6.58 5.72 2.94
C ILE A 34 6.62 6.73 4.08
N GLN A 35 7.74 7.45 4.17
CA GLN A 35 7.94 8.54 5.12
C GLN A 35 8.25 9.86 4.40
N VAL A 36 7.62 10.95 4.85
CA VAL A 36 7.90 12.32 4.38
C VAL A 36 8.23 13.17 5.60
N GLY A 37 9.42 13.79 5.62
CA GLY A 37 9.86 14.59 6.77
C GLY A 37 9.94 13.79 8.07
N GLY A 38 10.23 12.48 8.00
CA GLY A 38 10.29 11.58 9.16
C GLY A 38 8.95 11.12 9.71
N ARG A 39 7.82 11.45 9.07
CA ARG A 39 6.49 10.95 9.43
C ARG A 39 6.05 9.87 8.45
N THR A 40 5.55 8.77 8.96
CA THR A 40 4.93 7.72 8.14
C THR A 40 3.59 8.22 7.61
N VAL A 41 3.47 8.26 6.29
CA VAL A 41 2.27 8.74 5.58
C VAL A 41 1.54 7.63 4.84
N VAL A 42 2.24 6.51 4.59
CA VAL A 42 1.70 5.27 4.02
C VAL A 42 2.42 4.10 4.68
N ASP A 43 1.68 3.09 5.11
CA ASP A 43 2.17 1.83 5.65
C ASP A 43 1.12 0.74 5.34
N LEU A 44 1.31 0.03 4.22
CA LEU A 44 0.35 -0.91 3.65
C LEU A 44 0.96 -2.31 3.55
N TRP A 45 0.12 -3.33 3.72
CA TRP A 45 0.48 -4.72 3.44
C TRP A 45 -0.73 -5.54 2.98
N ALA A 46 -0.45 -6.59 2.21
CA ALA A 46 -1.42 -7.59 1.78
C ALA A 46 -0.69 -8.86 1.34
N GLY A 47 -1.38 -9.99 1.34
CA GLY A 47 -0.82 -11.32 1.07
C GLY A 47 -1.40 -12.37 1.99
#